data_AF-A0A2M7LIF5-F1
#
_entry.id   AF-A0A2M7LIF5-F1
#
_cell.length_a   1.000
_cell.length_b   1.000
_cell.length_c   1.000
_cell.angle_alpha   90.00
_cell.angle_beta   90.00
_cell.angle_gamma   90.00
#
_symmetry.space_group_name_H-M   'P 1'
#
loop_
_entity.id
_entity.type
_entity.pdbx_description
1 polymer ?
#
loop_
_entity_poly.entity_id
_entity_poly.type
_entity_poly.pdbx_seq_one_letter_code
_entity_poly.pdbx_strand_id
1 'polypeptide(L)'
;ILGFYLLLLKINVSKNICLISAFLLAVTPWHIQYSRSGFEITLLSCLLIFGLYFLIIKRFFISAILLGFSLYTYSIANILMPLLIVLTLYFYKINFKNFFRFVLIGLFFSLPIVYQLFFGHVGDRFGTLNILTNKDVVAEVNDYRNGSGNTFISKIF
;
A
#
# COMPACT_ATOMS: atom_id res chain seq x y z
N ILE A 1 -6.66 13.24 -8.10
CA ILE A 1 -7.05 13.67 -9.48
C ILE A 1 -5.86 14.27 -10.24
N LEU A 2 -5.30 15.41 -9.82
CA LEU A 2 -4.20 16.06 -10.55
C LEU A 2 -2.94 15.17 -10.69
N GLY A 3 -2.49 14.54 -9.61
CA GLY A 3 -1.34 13.63 -9.68
C GLY A 3 -1.56 12.47 -10.67
N PHE A 4 -2.79 11.96 -10.75
CA PHE A 4 -3.15 10.86 -11.64
C PHE A 4 -3.05 11.29 -13.12
N TYR A 5 -3.59 12.47 -13.43
CA TYR A 5 -3.47 13.08 -14.76
C TYR A 5 -2.01 13.28 -15.17
N LEU A 6 -1.18 13.84 -14.29
CA LEU A 6 0.25 14.08 -14.56
C LEU A 6 1.02 12.77 -14.78
N LEU A 7 0.69 11.74 -14.01
CA LEU A 7 1.31 10.42 -14.13
C LEU A 7 0.96 9.77 -15.48
N LEU A 8 -0.30 9.82 -15.92
CA LEU A 8 -0.72 9.31 -17.22
C LEU A 8 -0.01 10.00 -18.39
N LEU A 9 0.08 11.34 -18.34
CA LEU A 9 0.84 12.10 -19.33
C LEU A 9 2.30 11.66 -19.37
N LYS A 10 2.90 11.36 -18.22
CA LYS A 10 4.29 10.94 -18.14
C LYS A 10 4.53 9.53 -18.70
N ILE A 11 3.50 8.69 -18.75
CA ILE A 11 3.50 7.36 -19.36
C ILE A 11 3.20 7.44 -20.89
N ASN A 12 3.15 8.65 -21.47
CA ASN A 12 2.84 8.90 -22.88
C ASN A 12 1.41 8.51 -23.30
N VAL A 13 0.44 8.58 -22.38
CA VAL A 13 -0.99 8.45 -22.71
C VAL A 13 -1.47 9.73 -23.40
N SER A 14 -2.39 9.61 -24.37
CA SER A 14 -2.92 10.78 -25.08
C SER A 14 -3.66 11.73 -24.14
N LYS A 15 -3.55 13.04 -24.39
CA LYS A 15 -4.11 14.08 -23.51
C LYS A 15 -5.62 13.95 -23.31
N ASN A 16 -6.35 13.58 -24.37
CA ASN A 16 -7.79 13.39 -24.32
C ASN A 16 -8.17 12.25 -23.38
N ILE A 17 -7.46 11.11 -23.48
CA ILE A 17 -7.68 9.97 -22.58
C ILE A 17 -7.33 10.37 -21.15
N CYS A 18 -6.23 11.09 -20.93
CA CYS A 18 -5.85 11.55 -19.59
C CYS A 18 -6.94 12.42 -18.93
N LEU A 19 -7.54 13.34 -19.70
CA LEU A 19 -8.63 14.19 -19.21
C LEU A 19 -9.89 13.39 -18.89
N ILE A 20 -10.28 12.46 -19.77
CA ILE A 20 -11.42 11.58 -19.55
C ILE A 20 -11.19 10.72 -18.31
N SER A 21 -10.02 10.09 -18.17
CA SER A 21 -9.69 9.26 -17.00
C SER A 21 -9.68 10.08 -15.70
N ALA A 22 -9.15 11.31 -15.73
CA ALA A 22 -9.16 12.19 -14.57
C ALA A 22 -10.58 12.64 -14.18
N PHE A 23 -11.44 12.91 -15.18
CA PHE A 23 -12.85 13.23 -14.97
C PHE A 23 -13.63 12.05 -14.38
N LEU A 24 -13.46 10.85 -14.94
CA LEU A 24 -14.09 9.64 -14.43
C LEU A 24 -13.68 9.35 -12.98
N LEU A 25 -12.39 9.49 -12.66
CA LEU A 25 -11.90 9.36 -11.28
C LEU A 25 -12.56 10.37 -10.34
N ALA A 26 -12.77 11.62 -10.79
CA ALA A 26 -13.37 12.67 -9.98
C ALA A 26 -14.86 12.41 -9.67
N VAL A 27 -15.59 11.79 -10.60
CA VAL A 27 -17.04 11.51 -10.46
C VAL A 27 -17.31 10.15 -9.80
N THR A 28 -16.30 9.28 -9.70
CA THR A 28 -16.47 7.94 -9.13
C THR A 28 -16.95 8.01 -7.66
N PRO A 29 -18.09 7.37 -7.31
CA PRO A 29 -18.70 7.48 -5.97
C PRO A 29 -17.75 7.10 -4.84
N TRP A 30 -17.00 6.01 -5.03
CA TRP A 30 -15.98 5.57 -4.07
C TRP A 30 -14.95 6.68 -3.80
N HIS A 31 -14.38 7.28 -4.85
CA HIS A 31 -13.36 8.31 -4.65
C HIS A 31 -13.92 9.55 -3.91
N ILE A 32 -15.19 9.91 -4.15
CA ILE A 32 -15.85 11.02 -3.45
C ILE A 32 -16.12 10.67 -1.99
N GLN A 33 -16.71 9.50 -1.73
CA GLN A 33 -17.06 9.05 -0.37
C GLN A 33 -15.83 8.92 0.52
N TYR A 34 -14.80 8.22 0.04
CA TYR A 34 -13.57 8.02 0.81
C TYR A 34 -12.82 9.33 1.05
N SER A 35 -12.83 10.25 0.06
CA SER A 35 -12.18 11.56 0.19
C SER A 35 -12.93 12.48 1.16
N ARG A 36 -14.27 12.42 1.20
CA ARG A 36 -15.09 13.23 2.11
C ARG A 36 -14.96 12.78 3.55
N SER A 37 -14.88 11.47 3.79
CA SER A 37 -14.72 10.92 5.14
C SER A 37 -13.28 10.95 5.64
N GLY A 38 -12.31 11.36 4.82
CA GLY A 38 -10.92 11.53 5.24
C GLY A 38 -10.19 10.22 5.54
N PHE A 39 -10.53 9.13 4.85
CA PHE A 39 -9.89 7.82 5.08
C PHE A 39 -8.40 7.83 4.71
N GLU A 40 -7.61 7.12 5.49
CA GLU A 40 -6.18 6.85 5.26
C GLU A 40 -5.83 6.36 3.85
N ILE A 41 -6.72 5.59 3.21
CA ILE A 41 -6.55 5.08 1.84
C ILE A 41 -6.46 6.24 0.82
N THR A 42 -7.16 7.34 1.06
CA THR A 42 -7.11 8.51 0.17
C THR A 42 -5.80 9.26 0.28
N LEU A 43 -5.27 9.37 1.50
CA LEU A 43 -3.94 9.94 1.74
C LEU A 43 -2.85 9.07 1.14
N LEU A 44 -2.94 7.74 1.32
CA LEU A 44 -2.06 6.76 0.68
C LEU A 44 -2.03 6.97 -0.83
N SER A 45 -3.20 6.98 -1.47
CA SER A 45 -3.34 7.10 -2.92
C SER A 45 -2.71 8.40 -3.43
N CYS A 46 -2.89 9.51 -2.70
CA CYS A 46 -2.29 10.80 -3.05
C CYS A 46 -0.75 10.75 -2.98
N LEU A 47 -0.19 10.33 -1.85
CA LEU A 47 1.26 10.24 -1.63
C LEU A 47 1.93 9.30 -2.63
N LEU A 48 1.30 8.15 -2.90
CA LEU A 48 1.77 7.15 -3.85
C LEU A 48 1.89 7.74 -5.26
N ILE A 49 0.80 8.32 -5.77
CA ILE A 49 0.75 8.83 -7.15
C ILE A 49 1.79 9.94 -7.35
N PHE A 50 1.89 10.89 -6.42
CA PHE A 50 2.90 11.95 -6.52
C PHE A 50 4.31 11.41 -6.31
N GLY A 51 4.51 10.49 -5.38
CA GLY A 51 5.80 9.84 -5.13
C GLY A 51 6.33 9.14 -6.39
N LEU A 52 5.49 8.37 -7.09
CA LEU A 52 5.84 7.74 -8.36
C LEU A 52 6.10 8.77 -9.46
N TYR A 53 5.24 9.78 -9.60
CA TYR A 53 5.45 10.84 -10.59
C TYR A 53 6.83 11.52 -10.42
N PHE A 54 7.19 11.89 -9.19
CA PHE A 54 8.48 12.49 -8.88
C PHE A 54 9.66 11.53 -9.10
N LEU A 55 9.46 10.22 -8.88
CA LEU A 55 10.46 9.19 -9.17
C LEU A 55 10.77 9.16 -10.67
N ILE A 56 9.72 9.17 -11.50
CA ILE A 56 9.82 9.10 -12.96
C ILE A 56 10.49 10.35 -13.55
N ILE A 57 10.21 11.54 -13.00
CA ILE A 57 10.89 12.79 -13.41
C ILE A 57 12.27 12.99 -12.75
N LYS A 58 12.81 11.94 -12.11
CA LYS A 58 14.15 11.92 -11.48
C LYS A 58 14.33 12.93 -10.34
N ARG A 59 13.24 13.34 -9.68
CA ARG A 59 13.26 14.15 -8.44
C ARG A 59 13.28 13.23 -7.21
N PHE A 60 14.38 12.52 -7.03
CA PHE A 60 14.54 11.45 -6.04
C PHE A 60 14.30 11.89 -4.59
N PHE A 61 14.72 13.11 -4.22
CA PHE A 61 14.54 13.61 -2.85
C PHE A 61 13.05 13.74 -2.47
N ILE A 62 12.28 14.44 -3.30
CA ILE A 62 10.84 14.64 -3.08
C ILE A 62 10.09 13.31 -3.17
N SER A 63 10.46 12.47 -4.14
CA SER A 63 9.87 11.14 -4.29
C SER A 63 10.09 10.28 -3.04
N ALA A 64 11.32 10.25 -2.51
CA ALA A 64 11.67 9.45 -1.33
C ALA A 64 10.91 9.90 -0.08
N ILE A 65 10.70 11.21 0.11
CA ILE A 65 9.90 11.74 1.23
C ILE A 65 8.45 11.29 1.11
N LEU A 66 7.84 11.46 -0.07
CA LEU A 66 6.44 11.12 -0.28
C LEU A 66 6.18 9.61 -0.15
N LEU A 67 7.07 8.78 -0.70
CA LEU A 67 6.99 7.32 -0.61
C LEU A 67 7.42 6.80 0.77
N GLY A 68 8.24 7.53 1.52
CA GLY A 68 8.53 7.22 2.93
C GLY A 68 7.31 7.47 3.81
N PHE A 69 6.63 8.61 3.63
CA PHE A 69 5.42 8.92 4.38
C PHE A 69 4.23 8.03 4.03
N SER A 70 4.14 7.52 2.80
CA SER A 70 3.04 6.62 2.41
C SER A 70 3.01 5.34 3.24
N LEU A 71 4.16 4.85 3.74
CA LEU A 71 4.23 3.67 4.62
C LEU A 71 3.52 3.86 5.98
N TYR A 72 3.37 5.11 6.43
CA TYR A 72 2.68 5.42 7.69
C TYR A 72 1.16 5.47 7.54
N THR A 73 0.66 5.51 6.30
CA THR A 73 -0.77 5.73 6.08
C THR A 73 -1.59 4.47 6.25
N TYR A 74 -1.12 3.33 5.73
CA TYR A 74 -1.91 2.12 5.71
C TYR A 74 -1.05 0.86 5.58
N SER A 75 -1.46 -0.23 6.25
CA SER A 75 -0.67 -1.47 6.29
C SER A 75 -0.41 -2.10 4.92
N ILE A 76 -1.33 -1.96 3.96
CA ILE A 76 -1.11 -2.46 2.59
C ILE A 76 0.04 -1.72 1.89
N ALA A 77 0.31 -0.46 2.27
CA ALA A 77 1.42 0.31 1.71
C ALA A 77 2.78 -0.38 1.94
N ASN A 78 2.93 -1.12 3.05
CA ASN A 78 4.17 -1.84 3.38
C ASN A 78 4.51 -2.93 2.35
N ILE A 79 3.49 -3.52 1.72
CA ILE A 79 3.66 -4.55 0.69
C ILE A 79 3.67 -3.91 -0.70
N LEU A 80 2.76 -2.97 -0.95
CA LEU A 80 2.58 -2.37 -2.27
C LEU A 80 3.72 -1.40 -2.65
N MET A 81 4.25 -0.63 -1.70
CA MET A 81 5.29 0.39 -1.99
C MET A 81 6.60 -0.23 -2.50
N PRO A 82 7.19 -1.25 -1.84
CA PRO A 82 8.42 -1.86 -2.33
C PRO A 82 8.27 -2.41 -3.75
N LEU A 83 7.14 -3.07 -4.04
CA LEU A 83 6.85 -3.61 -5.36
C LEU A 83 6.80 -2.52 -6.44
N LEU A 84 6.04 -1.44 -6.19
CA LEU A 84 5.91 -0.34 -7.14
C LEU A 84 7.23 0.42 -7.36
N ILE A 85 8.01 0.60 -6.30
CA ILE A 85 9.34 1.22 -6.38
C ILE A 85 10.26 0.39 -7.27
N VAL A 86 10.36 -0.92 -7.02
CA VAL A 86 11.21 -1.84 -7.81
C VAL A 86 10.78 -1.83 -9.28
N LEU A 87 9.48 -1.92 -9.54
CA LEU A 87 8.94 -1.90 -10.90
C LEU A 87 9.29 -0.60 -11.63
N THR A 88 9.12 0.54 -10.96
CA THR A 88 9.41 1.85 -11.56
C THR A 88 10.91 2.03 -11.81
N LEU A 89 11.76 1.56 -10.89
CA LEU A 89 13.22 1.56 -11.06
C LEU A 89 13.66 0.71 -12.26
N TYR A 90 13.05 -0.46 -12.44
CA TYR A 90 13.32 -1.37 -13.55
C TYR A 90 12.98 -0.72 -14.90
N PHE A 91 11.78 -0.15 -15.05
CA PHE A 91 11.35 0.46 -16.31
C PHE A 91 12.11 1.73 -16.67
N TYR A 92 12.42 2.59 -15.68
CA TYR A 92 13.03 3.89 -15.94
C TYR A 92 14.57 3.91 -15.82
N LYS A 93 15.21 2.73 -15.66
CA LYS A 93 16.67 2.52 -15.68
C LYS A 93 17.43 3.59 -14.89
N ILE A 94 17.10 3.71 -13.61
CA ILE A 94 17.67 4.73 -12.73
C ILE A 94 19.13 4.37 -12.38
N ASN A 95 20.04 5.34 -12.50
CA ASN A 95 21.46 5.15 -12.16
C ASN A 95 21.65 4.72 -10.70
N PHE A 96 22.61 3.82 -10.45
CA PHE A 96 22.91 3.27 -9.13
C PHE A 96 23.15 4.34 -8.05
N LYS A 97 23.89 5.42 -8.37
CA LYS A 97 24.16 6.53 -7.44
C LYS A 97 22.87 7.26 -7.00
N ASN A 98 21.93 7.43 -7.91
CA ASN A 98 20.65 8.10 -7.62
C ASN A 98 19.69 7.17 -6.89
N PHE A 99 19.72 5.88 -7.24
CA PHE A 99 19.01 4.84 -6.50
C PHE A 99 19.47 4.78 -5.04
N PHE A 100 20.78 4.76 -4.79
CA PHE A 100 21.31 4.71 -3.43
C PHE A 100 20.91 5.93 -2.60
N ARG A 101 20.95 7.13 -3.19
CA ARG A 101 20.44 8.36 -2.54
C ARG A 101 18.95 8.26 -2.23
N PHE A 102 18.14 7.81 -3.19
CA PHE A 102 16.70 7.62 -3.00
C PHE A 102 16.41 6.66 -1.83
N VAL A 103 17.08 5.51 -1.80
CA VAL A 103 16.91 4.51 -0.74
C VAL A 103 17.34 5.05 0.61
N LEU A 104 18.49 5.71 0.72
CA LEU A 104 18.95 6.30 1.97
C LEU A 104 17.95 7.32 2.54
N ILE A 105 17.44 8.21 1.70
CA ILE A 105 16.46 9.22 2.11
C ILE A 105 15.14 8.53 2.50
N GLY A 106 14.66 7.61 1.66
CA GLY A 106 13.41 6.88 1.91
C GLY A 106 13.47 6.10 3.21
N LEU A 107 14.60 5.42 3.46
CA LEU A 107 14.88 4.69 4.69
C LEU A 107 14.90 5.63 5.89
N PHE A 108 15.58 6.79 5.79
CA PHE A 108 15.61 7.77 6.88
C PHE A 108 14.20 8.21 7.32
N PHE A 109 13.31 8.48 6.36
CA PHE A 109 11.93 8.87 6.67
C PHE A 109 11.05 7.69 7.11
N SER A 110 11.36 6.46 6.70
CA SER A 110 10.62 5.25 7.10
C SER A 110 11.18 4.53 8.32
N LEU A 111 12.34 4.94 8.86
CA LEU A 111 13.02 4.27 9.98
C LEU A 111 12.08 3.93 11.16
N PRO A 112 11.26 4.86 11.69
CA PRO A 112 10.32 4.55 12.76
C PRO A 112 9.34 3.41 12.43
N ILE A 113 8.75 3.40 11.23
CA ILE A 113 7.78 2.38 10.83
C ILE A 113 8.47 1.04 10.57
N VAL A 114 9.65 1.06 9.94
CA VAL A 114 10.44 -0.16 9.69
C VAL A 114 10.84 -0.78 11.03
N TYR A 115 11.28 0.02 12.00
CA TYR A 115 11.58 -0.47 13.34
C TYR A 115 10.35 -1.10 14.01
N GLN A 116 9.18 -0.45 13.94
CA GLN A 116 7.95 -1.01 14.50
C GLN A 116 7.46 -2.28 13.79
N LEU A 117 7.72 -2.43 12.49
CA LEU A 117 7.35 -3.62 11.72
C LEU A 117 8.18 -4.84 12.11
N PHE A 118 9.49 -4.66 12.37
CA PHE A 118 10.39 -5.76 12.69
C PHE A 118 10.52 -6.04 14.19
N PHE A 119 10.43 -5.01 15.04
CA PHE A 119 10.69 -5.10 16.48
C PHE A 119 9.48 -4.70 17.35
N GLY A 120 8.39 -4.26 16.75
CA GLY A 120 7.17 -3.86 17.45
C GLY A 120 6.02 -4.86 17.33
N HIS A 121 4.96 -4.60 18.10
CA HIS A 121 3.72 -5.40 18.17
C HIS A 121 2.84 -5.35 16.90
N VAL A 122 3.32 -4.74 15.81
CA VAL A 122 2.60 -4.68 14.53
C VAL A 122 2.57 -6.06 13.87
N GLY A 123 3.61 -6.87 14.08
CA GLY A 123 3.64 -8.28 13.67
C GLY A 123 2.57 -9.13 14.38
N ASP A 124 2.21 -8.80 15.61
CA ASP A 124 1.22 -9.55 16.40
C ASP A 124 -0.19 -9.42 15.85
N ARG A 125 -0.51 -8.31 15.17
CA ARG A 125 -1.77 -8.14 14.41
C ARG A 125 -1.84 -9.09 13.21
N PHE A 126 -0.73 -9.31 12.52
CA PHE A 126 -0.69 -10.32 11.45
C PHE A 126 -0.81 -11.73 12.01
N GLY A 127 -0.26 -12.01 13.20
CA GLY A 127 -0.41 -13.29 13.90
C GLY A 127 -1.83 -13.58 14.38
N THR A 128 -2.56 -12.57 14.88
CA THR A 128 -3.95 -12.71 15.37
C THR A 128 -4.97 -12.81 14.23
N LEU A 129 -4.71 -12.18 13.08
CA LEU A 129 -5.55 -12.28 11.88
C LEU A 129 -5.25 -13.54 11.05
N ASN A 130 -4.13 -14.22 11.29
CA ASN A 130 -3.81 -15.46 10.60
C ASN A 130 -4.68 -16.59 11.19
N ILE A 131 -5.71 -16.98 10.44
CA ILE A 131 -6.65 -18.06 10.80
C ILE A 131 -5.89 -19.37 11.07
N LEU A 132 -4.70 -19.54 10.48
CA LEU A 132 -3.82 -20.68 10.67
C LEU A 132 -3.10 -20.70 12.03
N THR A 133 -3.03 -19.58 12.74
CA THR A 133 -2.26 -19.41 14.00
C THR A 133 -3.14 -19.05 15.19
N ASN A 134 -4.38 -18.61 14.96
CA ASN A 134 -5.32 -18.25 16.02
C ASN A 134 -5.80 -19.53 16.76
N LYS A 135 -5.08 -19.86 17.83
CA LYS A 135 -5.39 -21.03 18.69
C LYS A 135 -6.76 -20.92 19.34
N ASP A 136 -7.27 -19.71 19.57
CA ASP A 136 -8.56 -19.48 20.21
C ASP A 136 -9.70 -19.84 19.25
N VAL A 137 -9.60 -19.47 17.97
CA VAL A 137 -10.57 -19.88 16.93
C VAL A 137 -10.52 -21.40 16.72
N VAL A 138 -9.34 -22.01 16.75
CA VAL A 138 -9.20 -23.47 16.63
C VAL A 138 -9.77 -24.19 17.86
N ALA A 139 -9.58 -23.64 19.07
CA ALA A 139 -10.13 -24.18 20.31
C ALA A 139 -11.66 -24.05 20.33
N GLU A 140 -12.20 -22.89 19.97
CA GLU A 140 -13.65 -22.63 19.89
C GLU A 140 -14.33 -23.56 18.86
N VAL A 141 -13.74 -23.70 17.66
CA VAL A 141 -14.24 -24.65 16.65
C VAL A 141 -14.19 -26.09 17.16
N ASN A 142 -13.14 -26.48 17.90
CA ASN A 142 -13.04 -27.81 18.49
C ASN A 142 -14.06 -28.03 19.63
N ASP A 143 -14.36 -27.01 20.44
CA ASP A 143 -15.37 -27.08 21.49
C ASP A 143 -16.78 -27.23 20.89
N TYR A 144 -17.12 -26.48 19.84
CA TYR A 144 -18.38 -26.65 19.11
C TYR A 144 -18.48 -28.03 18.45
N ARG A 145 -17.37 -28.57 17.91
CA ARG A 145 -17.31 -29.92 17.33
C ARG A 145 -17.50 -31.02 18.38
N ASN A 146 -16.87 -30.86 19.54
CA ASN A 146 -16.98 -31.81 20.65
C ASN A 146 -18.40 -31.79 21.26
N GLY A 147 -19.02 -30.61 21.39
CA GLY A 147 -20.42 -30.46 21.81
C GLY A 147 -21.43 -31.06 20.82
N SER A 148 -21.09 -31.13 19.53
CA SER A 148 -21.92 -31.71 18.47
C SER A 148 -21.69 -33.21 18.22
N GLY A 149 -20.90 -33.87 19.08
CA GLY A 149 -20.62 -35.31 18.98
C GLY A 149 -19.59 -35.69 17.91
N ASN A 150 -18.84 -34.73 17.36
CA ASN A 150 -17.71 -34.91 16.42
C ASN A 150 -18.03 -35.79 15.19
N THR A 151 -19.25 -35.68 14.68
CA THR A 151 -19.71 -36.37 13.47
C THR A 151 -19.08 -35.79 12.20
N PHE A 152 -19.07 -36.55 11.11
CA PHE A 152 -18.49 -36.11 9.83
C PHE A 152 -19.12 -34.81 9.30
N ILE A 153 -20.41 -34.58 9.62
CA ILE A 153 -21.15 -33.37 9.25
C ILE A 153 -20.65 -32.15 10.04
N SER A 154 -20.36 -32.30 11.35
CA SER A 154 -19.80 -31.23 12.20
C SER A 154 -18.34 -30.84 11.89
N LYS A 155 -17.67 -31.59 11.01
CA LYS A 155 -16.33 -31.23 10.53
C LYS A 155 -16.39 -30.37 9.27
N ILE A 156 -17.51 -30.43 8.55
CA ILE A 156 -17.75 -29.71 7.28
C ILE A 156 -18.51 -28.40 7.53
N PHE A 157 -19.47 -28.42 8.46
CA PHE A 157 -20.21 -27.26 8.97
C PHE A 157 -19.80 -26.98 10.41
#